data_AF-A0A527ZDB3-F1
#
_entry.id   AF-A0A527ZDB3-F1
#
_cell.length_a   1.000
_cell.length_b   1.000
_cell.length_c   1.000
_cell.angle_alpha   90.00
_cell.angle_beta   90.00
_cell.angle_gamma   90.00
#
_symmetry.space_group_name_H-M   'P 1'
#
loop_
_entity.id
_entity.type
_entity.pdbx_description
1 polymer ?
#
loop_
_entity_poly.entity_id
_entity_poly.type
_entity_poly.pdbx_seq_one_letter_code
_entity_poly.pdbx_strand_id
1 'polypeptide(L)'
;FSVMSGSVLLNALLQAFALGSTIVLTGCVLLTLLGWGWKLATWRYNDRLEIPTNANTATGLAGGTVRSLEWPHTEENYLLKEMGFRIARKHRARLRQITQVLGFALPVSLLIAAFTLPWPYAAVLSALATSAQFAGMLVERWLFFAEAKHTVTLYYGR
;
A
#
# COMPACT_ATOMS: atom_id res chain seq x y z
N PHE A 1 8.75 -6.11 -0.77
CA PHE A 1 7.73 -6.01 -1.82
C PHE A 1 8.23 -6.51 -3.17
N SER A 2 9.28 -5.90 -3.75
CA SER A 2 9.79 -6.28 -5.08
C SER A 2 10.17 -7.75 -5.21
N VAL A 3 10.78 -8.35 -4.17
CA VAL A 3 11.14 -9.78 -4.16
C VAL A 3 9.89 -10.66 -4.27
N MET A 4 8.85 -10.37 -3.48
CA MET A 4 7.58 -11.11 -3.51
C MET A 4 6.89 -10.97 -4.87
N SER A 5 6.60 -9.75 -5.32
CA SER A 5 5.88 -9.54 -6.59
C SER A 5 6.69 -10.00 -7.81
N GLY A 6 8.01 -9.82 -7.76
CA GLY A 6 8.94 -10.31 -8.79
C GLY A 6 8.98 -11.84 -8.85
N SER A 7 8.92 -12.53 -7.70
CA SER A 7 8.88 -13.99 -7.68
C SER A 7 7.60 -14.55 -8.32
N VAL A 8 6.45 -13.94 -8.07
CA VAL A 8 5.17 -14.38 -8.65
C VAL A 8 5.13 -14.15 -10.16
N LEU A 9 5.65 -13.00 -10.63
CA LEU A 9 5.84 -12.74 -12.06
C LEU A 9 6.79 -13.76 -12.70
N LEU A 10 7.93 -14.03 -12.06
CA LEU A 10 8.88 -15.04 -12.53
C LEU A 10 8.21 -16.42 -12.66
N ASN A 11 7.44 -16.83 -11.65
CA ASN A 11 6.69 -18.09 -11.70
C ASN A 11 5.70 -18.13 -12.85
N ALA A 12 4.96 -17.04 -13.10
CA ALA A 12 4.04 -16.96 -14.24
C ALA A 12 4.77 -17.11 -15.59
N LEU A 13 5.94 -16.47 -15.74
CA LEU A 13 6.76 -16.63 -16.94
C LEU A 13 7.26 -18.07 -17.10
N LEU A 14 7.79 -18.68 -16.04
CA LEU A 14 8.26 -20.08 -16.08
C LEU A 14 7.13 -21.04 -16.46
N GLN A 15 5.93 -20.87 -15.88
CA GLN A 15 4.77 -21.68 -16.22
C GLN A 15 4.29 -21.47 -17.68
N ALA A 16 4.41 -20.24 -18.22
CA ALA A 16 4.07 -19.95 -19.61
C ALA A 16 4.98 -20.68 -20.60
N PHE A 17 6.25 -20.90 -20.25
CA PHE A 17 7.20 -21.68 -21.05
C PHE A 17 7.20 -23.19 -20.69
N ALA A 18 6.24 -23.66 -19.90
CA ALA A 18 6.18 -25.04 -19.38
C ALA A 18 7.43 -25.47 -18.58
N LEU A 19 8.14 -24.51 -17.98
CA LEU A 19 9.27 -24.69 -17.08
C LEU A 19 8.88 -24.46 -15.61
N GLY A 20 7.60 -24.65 -15.29
CA GLY A 20 7.08 -24.50 -13.94
C GLY A 20 7.73 -25.48 -12.96
N SER A 21 8.08 -25.01 -11.77
CA SER A 21 8.67 -25.84 -10.72
C SER A 21 7.92 -25.67 -9.41
N THR A 22 7.63 -26.79 -8.74
CA THR A 22 7.00 -26.83 -7.42
C THR A 22 7.83 -26.08 -6.37
N ILE A 23 9.16 -26.09 -6.50
CA ILE A 23 10.06 -25.36 -5.60
C ILE A 23 9.85 -23.85 -5.74
N VAL A 24 9.81 -23.35 -6.98
CA VAL A 24 9.58 -21.93 -7.26
C VAL A 24 8.20 -21.52 -6.76
N LEU A 25 7.17 -22.31 -7.05
CA LEU A 25 5.79 -22.03 -6.66
C LEU A 25 5.64 -21.98 -5.13
N THR A 26 6.31 -22.90 -4.41
CA THR A 26 6.39 -22.90 -2.94
C THR A 26 7.08 -21.64 -2.42
N GLY A 27 8.21 -21.27 -3.02
CA GLY A 27 8.92 -20.03 -2.71
C GLY A 27 8.05 -18.79 -2.89
N CYS A 28 7.27 -18.72 -3.98
CA CYS A 28 6.34 -17.62 -4.24
C CYS A 28 5.25 -17.50 -3.17
N VAL A 29 4.66 -18.61 -2.73
CA VAL A 29 3.66 -18.62 -1.66
C VAL A 29 4.28 -18.13 -0.35
N LEU A 30 5.44 -18.67 0.03
CA LEU A 30 6.13 -18.27 1.26
C LEU A 30 6.52 -16.80 1.27
N LEU A 31 7.13 -16.31 0.18
CA LEU A 31 7.50 -14.90 0.03
C LEU A 31 6.28 -13.98 0.06
N THR A 32 5.15 -14.42 -0.50
CA THR A 32 3.90 -13.65 -0.45
C THR A 32 3.31 -13.56 0.95
N LEU A 33 3.31 -14.67 1.70
CA LEU A 33 2.87 -14.69 3.10
C LEU A 33 3.79 -13.86 4.00
N LEU A 34 5.12 -13.98 3.82
CA LEU A 34 6.09 -13.15 4.55
C LEU A 34 5.91 -11.67 4.24
N GLY A 35 5.72 -11.32 2.96
CA GLY A 35 5.42 -9.96 2.53
C GLY A 35 4.12 -9.42 3.15
N TRP A 36 3.09 -10.25 3.25
CA TRP A 36 1.82 -9.88 3.90
C TRP A 36 2.02 -9.62 5.39
N GLY A 37 2.69 -10.53 6.10
CA GLY A 37 3.00 -10.38 7.52
C GLY A 37 3.80 -9.11 7.80
N TRP A 38 4.84 -8.85 7.00
CA TRP A 38 5.63 -7.62 7.09
C TRP A 38 4.77 -6.38 6.89
N LYS A 39 3.88 -6.38 5.88
CA LYS A 39 3.00 -5.23 5.61
C LYS A 39 2.06 -4.95 6.78
N LEU A 40 1.45 -5.98 7.36
CA LEU A 40 0.61 -5.84 8.55
C LEU A 40 1.41 -5.28 9.74
N ALA A 41 2.66 -5.74 9.94
CA ALA A 41 3.53 -5.22 10.99
C ALA A 41 3.87 -3.73 10.78
N THR A 42 4.27 -3.32 9.57
CA THR A 42 4.54 -1.92 9.24
C THR A 42 3.32 -1.05 9.45
N TRP A 43 2.15 -1.53 9.04
CA TRP A 43 0.89 -0.84 9.23
C TRP A 43 0.50 -0.65 10.69
N ARG A 44 0.67 -1.68 11.52
CA ARG A 44 0.47 -1.58 12.97
C ARG A 44 1.46 -0.64 13.64
N TYR A 45 2.72 -0.65 13.20
CA TYR A 45 3.73 0.28 13.66
C TYR A 45 3.36 1.72 13.31
N ASN A 46 3.03 1.99 12.05
CA ASN A 46 2.65 3.32 11.56
C ASN A 46 1.38 3.85 12.24
N ASP A 47 0.41 2.99 12.53
CA ASP A 47 -0.82 3.39 13.23
C ASP A 47 -0.57 3.82 14.70
N ARG A 48 0.58 3.44 15.28
CA ARG A 48 1.01 3.83 16.64
C ARG A 48 1.93 5.05 16.66
N LEU A 49 2.38 5.53 15.50
CA LEU A 49 3.20 6.73 15.43
C LEU A 49 2.35 7.95 15.71
N GLU A 50 2.67 8.65 16.80
CA GLU A 50 2.19 10.00 17.04
C GLU A 50 3.08 10.97 16.27
N ILE A 51 2.48 11.99 15.64
CA ILE A 51 3.24 13.06 14.98
C ILE A 51 3.55 14.10 16.05
N PRO A 52 4.81 14.24 16.50
CA PRO A 52 5.14 15.15 17.62
C PRO A 52 5.15 16.63 17.19
N THR A 53 5.00 16.90 15.90
CA THR A 53 5.07 18.26 15.35
C THR A 53 3.74 18.98 15.50
N ASN A 54 3.79 20.17 16.08
CA ASN A 54 2.70 21.13 16.21
C ASN A 54 3.08 22.48 15.55
N ALA A 55 2.16 23.43 15.50
CA ALA A 55 2.39 24.75 14.90
C ALA A 55 3.61 25.49 15.50
N ASN A 56 3.83 25.37 16.81
CA ASN A 56 5.01 25.93 17.48
C ASN A 56 6.31 25.34 16.95
N THR A 57 6.42 24.01 16.85
CA THR A 57 7.61 23.35 16.28
C THR A 57 7.80 23.61 14.80
N ALA A 58 6.71 23.79 14.03
CA ALA A 58 6.77 24.11 12.60
C ALA A 58 7.24 25.55 12.34
N THR A 59 6.94 26.48 13.25
CA THR A 59 7.32 27.90 13.16
C THR A 59 8.60 28.24 13.94
N GLY A 60 9.11 27.33 14.76
CA GLY A 60 10.27 27.56 15.63
C GLY A 60 9.97 28.47 16.83
N LEU A 61 8.70 28.78 17.11
CA LEU A 61 8.29 29.67 18.21
C LEU A 61 8.18 28.89 19.52
N ALA A 62 8.91 29.34 20.56
CA ALA A 62 8.88 28.78 21.90
C ALA A 62 7.91 29.54 22.83
N GLY A 63 7.09 28.79 23.59
CA GLY A 63 6.14 29.34 24.57
C GLY A 63 4.80 29.80 23.97
N GLY A 64 3.72 29.61 24.72
CA GLY A 64 2.36 29.99 24.31
C GLY A 64 1.75 29.10 23.20
N THR A 65 0.48 29.35 22.86
CA THR A 65 -0.23 28.65 21.77
C THR A 65 -0.13 29.44 20.47
N VAL A 66 0.59 28.92 19.47
CA VAL A 66 0.66 29.55 18.14
C VAL A 66 -0.67 29.34 17.41
N ARG A 67 -1.30 30.44 17.00
CA ARG A 67 -2.49 30.45 16.14
C ARG A 67 -2.28 31.37 14.95
N SER A 68 -2.84 31.01 13.80
CA SER A 68 -2.90 31.91 12.65
C SER A 68 -3.82 33.09 13.00
N LEU A 69 -3.31 34.32 12.81
CA LEU A 69 -4.07 35.55 13.00
C LEU A 69 -4.82 35.91 11.71
N GLU A 70 -4.07 35.89 10.59
CA GLU A 70 -4.58 36.04 9.23
C GLU A 70 -3.99 34.94 8.35
N TRP A 71 -4.75 34.57 7.33
CA TRP A 71 -4.30 33.63 6.33
C TRP A 71 -3.43 34.36 5.30
N PRO A 72 -2.33 33.76 4.82
CA PRO A 72 -1.47 34.39 3.82
C PRO A 72 -2.13 34.50 2.44
N HIS A 73 -3.38 34.07 2.30
CA HIS A 73 -4.15 34.13 1.08
C HIS A 73 -5.61 34.49 1.40
N THR A 74 -6.23 35.28 0.52
CA THR A 74 -7.66 35.62 0.56
C THR A 74 -8.50 34.63 -0.24
N GLU A 75 -7.87 33.85 -1.13
CA GLU A 75 -8.52 32.91 -2.04
C GLU A 75 -8.05 31.47 -1.81
N GLU A 76 -8.80 30.46 -2.27
CA GLU A 76 -8.40 29.05 -2.11
C GLU A 76 -7.15 28.73 -2.92
N ASN A 77 -6.05 28.40 -2.24
CA ASN A 77 -4.82 27.95 -2.87
C ASN A 77 -4.87 26.45 -3.23
N TYR A 78 -4.13 26.05 -4.27
CA TYR A 78 -3.94 24.65 -4.68
C TYR A 78 -3.60 23.74 -3.50
N LEU A 79 -2.78 24.20 -2.55
CA LEU A 79 -2.43 23.43 -1.35
C LEU A 79 -3.64 23.09 -0.47
N LEU A 80 -4.65 23.98 -0.36
CA LEU A 80 -5.86 23.71 0.42
C LEU A 80 -6.81 22.74 -0.31
N LYS A 81 -6.82 22.77 -1.65
CA LYS A 81 -7.54 21.78 -2.47
C LYS A 81 -6.86 20.41 -2.39
N GLU A 82 -5.59 20.32 -2.75
CA GLU A 82 -4.84 19.05 -2.87
C GLU A 82 -4.51 18.39 -1.52
N MET A 83 -4.12 19.18 -0.51
CA MET A 83 -3.67 18.66 0.80
C MET A 83 -4.78 18.69 1.86
N GLY A 84 -5.93 19.30 1.54
CA GLY A 84 -7.12 19.34 2.40
C GLY A 84 -8.07 18.15 2.23
N PHE A 85 -7.82 17.25 1.26
CA PHE A 85 -8.73 16.17 0.89
C PHE A 85 -9.05 15.21 2.05
N ARG A 86 -10.20 15.42 2.68
CA ARG A 86 -10.82 14.48 3.66
C ARG A 86 -11.36 13.21 3.01
N ILE A 87 -11.65 13.22 1.71
CA ILE A 87 -12.35 12.12 1.01
C ILE A 87 -11.50 10.85 0.93
N ALA A 88 -10.20 10.97 0.68
CA ALA A 88 -9.28 9.83 0.63
C ALA A 88 -9.17 9.12 2.00
N ARG A 89 -9.22 9.91 3.09
CA ARG A 89 -9.18 9.38 4.47
C ARG A 89 -10.42 8.56 4.84
N LYS A 90 -11.61 8.95 4.36
CA LYS A 90 -12.86 8.20 4.60
C LYS A 90 -12.79 6.77 4.04
N HIS A 91 -11.99 6.55 3.01
CA HIS A 91 -11.87 5.26 2.32
C HIS A 91 -10.63 4.45 2.71
N ARG A 92 -9.79 4.96 3.63
CA ARG A 92 -8.56 4.29 4.09
C ARG A 92 -8.77 2.82 4.45
N ALA A 93 -9.78 2.52 5.27
CA ALA A 93 -10.05 1.15 5.72
C ALA A 93 -10.43 0.22 4.54
N ARG A 94 -11.27 0.71 3.61
CA ARG A 94 -11.65 -0.05 2.40
C ARG A 94 -10.46 -0.27 1.49
N LEU A 95 -9.62 0.74 1.26
CA LEU A 95 -8.41 0.63 0.46
C LEU A 95 -7.43 -0.39 1.08
N ARG A 96 -7.24 -0.39 2.41
CA ARG A 96 -6.45 -1.41 3.12
C ARG A 96 -7.00 -2.81 2.92
N GLN A 97 -8.32 -2.99 2.94
CA GLN A 97 -8.95 -4.28 2.67
C GLN A 97 -8.71 -4.72 1.22
N ILE A 98 -8.90 -3.83 0.25
CA ILE A 98 -8.66 -4.12 -1.17
C ILE A 98 -7.19 -4.51 -1.40
N THR A 99 -6.23 -3.79 -0.81
CA THR A 99 -4.81 -4.14 -0.88
C THR A 99 -4.52 -5.52 -0.27
N GLN A 100 -5.14 -5.86 0.87
CA GLN A 100 -4.96 -7.18 1.49
C GLN A 100 -5.51 -8.30 0.61
N VAL A 101 -6.70 -8.10 0.04
CA VAL A 101 -7.35 -9.10 -0.80
C VAL A 101 -6.60 -9.26 -2.13
N LEU A 102 -6.42 -8.19 -2.91
CA LEU A 102 -5.81 -8.25 -4.23
C LEU A 102 -4.30 -8.45 -4.19
N GLY A 103 -3.60 -7.85 -3.22
CA GLY A 103 -2.15 -7.90 -3.14
C GLY A 103 -1.58 -9.17 -2.52
N PHE A 104 -2.39 -9.89 -1.73
CA PHE A 104 -1.91 -11.03 -0.94
C PHE A 104 -2.88 -12.22 -0.91
N ALA A 105 -4.09 -12.05 -0.38
CA ALA A 105 -4.99 -13.20 -0.13
C ALA A 105 -5.38 -13.93 -1.43
N LEU A 106 -5.81 -13.16 -2.45
CA LEU A 106 -6.19 -13.70 -3.75
C LEU A 106 -4.98 -14.33 -4.47
N PRO A 107 -3.81 -13.65 -4.62
CA PRO A 107 -2.61 -14.28 -5.18
C PRO A 107 -2.20 -15.57 -4.47
N VAL A 108 -2.22 -15.61 -3.13
CA VAL A 108 -1.90 -16.83 -2.37
C VAL A 108 -2.89 -17.94 -2.68
N SER A 109 -4.20 -17.66 -2.69
CA SER A 109 -5.21 -18.68 -3.03
C SER A 109 -5.05 -19.24 -4.45
N LEU A 110 -4.72 -18.38 -5.43
CA LEU A 110 -4.50 -18.77 -6.82
C LEU A 110 -3.21 -19.61 -6.98
N LEU A 111 -2.13 -19.22 -6.29
CA LEU A 111 -0.90 -20.00 -6.26
C LEU A 111 -1.11 -21.36 -5.57
N ILE A 112 -1.89 -21.42 -4.48
CA ILE A 112 -2.22 -22.69 -3.82
C ILE A 112 -3.02 -23.59 -4.76
N ALA A 113 -4.02 -23.04 -5.45
CA ALA A 113 -4.79 -23.79 -6.45
C ALA A 113 -3.89 -24.32 -7.57
N ALA A 114 -2.89 -23.53 -8.02
CA ALA A 114 -1.95 -23.93 -9.06
C ALA A 114 -1.10 -25.17 -8.71
N PHE A 115 -0.95 -25.56 -7.43
CA PHE A 115 -0.33 -26.85 -7.08
C PHE A 115 -1.17 -28.06 -7.49
N THR A 116 -2.49 -27.92 -7.49
CA THR A 116 -3.43 -29.04 -7.66
C THR A 116 -3.82 -29.26 -9.11
N LEU A 117 -3.59 -28.26 -9.97
CA LEU A 117 -4.01 -28.28 -11.36
C LEU A 117 -2.82 -28.57 -12.30
N PRO A 118 -3.02 -29.39 -13.35
CA PRO A 118 -1.98 -29.64 -14.34
C PRO A 118 -1.77 -28.41 -15.24
N TRP A 119 -0.65 -28.42 -15.98
CA TRP A 119 -0.46 -27.52 -17.10
C TRP A 119 -1.54 -27.82 -18.18
N PRO A 120 -2.19 -26.82 -18.80
CA PRO A 120 -1.90 -25.37 -18.79
C PRO A 120 -2.65 -24.55 -17.73
N TYR A 121 -3.55 -25.15 -16.94
CA TYR A 121 -4.37 -24.42 -15.96
C TYR A 121 -3.52 -23.73 -14.88
N ALA A 122 -2.45 -24.38 -14.42
CA ALA A 122 -1.50 -23.78 -13.48
C ALA A 122 -0.83 -22.50 -14.03
N ALA A 123 -0.59 -22.43 -15.35
CA ALA A 123 -0.03 -21.25 -16.00
C ALA A 123 -1.04 -20.09 -16.02
N VAL A 124 -2.30 -20.37 -16.35
CA VAL A 124 -3.38 -19.37 -16.31
C VAL A 124 -3.56 -18.83 -14.89
N LEU A 125 -3.59 -19.70 -13.87
CA LEU A 125 -3.70 -19.28 -12.47
C LEU A 125 -2.50 -18.43 -12.02
N SER A 126 -1.28 -18.78 -12.45
CA SER A 126 -0.07 -18.01 -12.13
C SER A 126 -0.09 -16.62 -12.78
N ALA A 127 -0.59 -16.51 -14.01
CA ALA A 127 -0.78 -15.23 -14.69
C ALA A 127 -1.86 -14.38 -14.00
N LEU A 128 -2.99 -14.97 -13.61
CA LEU A 128 -4.04 -14.30 -12.84
C LEU A 128 -3.53 -13.83 -11.47
N ALA A 129 -2.74 -14.66 -10.78
CA ALA A 129 -2.12 -14.29 -9.51
C ALA A 129 -1.20 -13.06 -9.66
N THR A 130 -0.41 -13.03 -10.73
CA THR A 130 0.47 -11.90 -11.05
C THR A 130 -0.33 -10.62 -11.31
N SER A 131 -1.37 -10.70 -12.15
CA SER A 131 -2.22 -9.56 -12.49
C SER A 131 -2.97 -9.01 -11.26
N ALA A 132 -3.54 -9.90 -10.45
CA ALA A 132 -4.19 -9.53 -9.19
C ALA A 132 -3.21 -8.86 -8.24
N GLN A 133 -2.02 -9.45 -8.06
CA GLN A 133 -1.01 -8.91 -7.17
C GLN A 133 -0.53 -7.53 -7.63
N PHE A 134 -0.33 -7.34 -8.93
CA PHE A 134 0.03 -6.04 -9.51
C PHE A 134 -1.04 -4.98 -9.26
N ALA A 135 -2.31 -5.30 -9.49
CA ALA A 135 -3.43 -4.41 -9.15
C ALA A 135 -3.46 -4.07 -7.66
N GLY A 136 -3.24 -5.06 -6.78
CA GLY A 136 -3.14 -4.85 -5.34
C GLY A 136 -1.99 -3.91 -4.95
N MET A 137 -0.83 -4.01 -5.61
CA MET A 137 0.30 -3.09 -5.40
C MET A 137 -0.03 -1.67 -5.88
N LEU A 138 -0.75 -1.50 -6.99
CA LEU A 138 -1.19 -0.17 -7.43
C LEU A 138 -2.15 0.48 -6.41
N VAL A 139 -3.09 -0.29 -5.87
CA VAL A 139 -4.00 0.19 -4.81
C VAL A 139 -3.21 0.53 -3.53
N GLU A 140 -2.19 -0.23 -3.20
CA GLU A 140 -1.31 0.07 -2.06
C GLU A 140 -0.59 1.41 -2.21
N ARG A 141 -0.11 1.72 -3.42
CA ARG A 141 0.49 3.03 -3.71
C ARG A 141 -0.53 4.15 -3.60
N TRP A 142 -1.76 3.93 -4.04
CA TRP A 142 -2.84 4.90 -3.85
C TRP A 142 -3.18 5.10 -2.36
N LEU A 143 -3.18 4.02 -1.57
CA LEU A 143 -3.40 4.09 -0.12
C LEU A 143 -2.34 4.96 0.57
N PHE A 144 -1.08 4.89 0.16
CA PHE A 144 -0.03 5.76 0.70
C PHE A 144 -0.39 7.25 0.54
N PHE A 145 -0.83 7.66 -0.65
CA PHE A 145 -1.28 9.03 -0.88
C PHE A 145 -2.52 9.39 -0.06
N ALA A 146 -3.45 8.44 0.12
CA ALA A 146 -4.64 8.65 0.93
C ALA A 146 -4.36 8.79 2.44
N GLU A 147 -3.28 8.18 2.93
CA GLU A 147 -2.86 8.20 4.34
C GLU A 147 -1.86 9.32 4.67
N ALA A 148 -1.20 9.90 3.66
CA ALA A 148 -0.21 10.95 3.85
C ALA A 148 -0.81 12.16 4.58
N LYS A 149 -0.18 12.53 5.69
CA LYS A 149 -0.46 13.77 6.41
C LYS A 149 0.64 14.77 6.08
N HIS A 150 0.28 15.85 5.41
CA HIS A 150 1.23 16.90 5.04
C HIS A 150 1.42 17.87 6.19
N THR A 151 2.64 17.98 6.71
CA THR A 151 3.01 18.91 7.80
C THR A 151 2.76 20.37 7.45
N VAL A 152 2.62 20.71 6.16
CA VAL A 152 2.22 22.03 5.67
C VAL A 152 0.91 22.52 6.31
N THR A 153 -0.02 21.62 6.67
CA THR A 153 -1.27 22.03 7.33
C THR A 153 -1.04 22.65 8.71
N LEU A 154 0.09 22.37 9.36
CA LEU A 154 0.44 22.94 10.66
C LEU A 154 0.66 24.46 10.59
N TYR A 155 1.17 25.00 9.47
CA TYR A 155 1.29 26.46 9.26
C TYR A 155 -0.08 27.13 9.13
N TYR A 156 -1.09 26.36 8.75
CA TYR A 156 -2.47 26.76 8.61
C TYR A 156 -3.31 26.46 9.88
N GLY A 157 -2.67 26.05 10.99
CA GLY A 157 -3.36 25.73 12.23
C GLY A 157 -4.29 24.50 12.16
N ARG A 158 -3.99 23.54 11.27
CA ARG A 158 -4.75 22.28 11.08
C ARG A 158 -3.91 21.02 11.24
#